data_AF-A0A2D5ESZ7-F1
#
_entry.id   AF-A0A2D5ESZ7-F1
#
_cell.length_a   1.000
_cell.length_b   1.000
_cell.length_c   1.000
_cell.angle_alpha   90.00
_cell.angle_beta   90.00
_cell.angle_gamma   90.00
#
_symmetry.space_group_name_H-M   'P 1'
#
loop_
_entity.id
_entity.type
_entity.pdbx_description
1 polymer ?
#
loop_
_entity_poly.entity_id
_entity_poly.type
_entity_poly.pdbx_seq_one_letter_code
_entity_poly.pdbx_strand_id
1 'polypeptide(L)'
;MDGFFRMWRVVALVQVVLTGALAGATLGLPPLLLALFGLEVDGTGVLLMRAFGASLLFVAAAHWGARDTRSVHLVRTLCVANLLEDGTLAVLATLAVLGGTMKATGWLLAGTFAAEVLLALYVLLRARRR
;
A
#
# COMPACT_ATOMS: atom_id res chain seq x y z
N MET A 1 -20.96 11.26 -15.41
CA MET A 1 -20.48 10.46 -14.26
C MET A 1 -19.38 9.48 -14.66
N ASP A 2 -19.38 8.97 -15.88
CA ASP A 2 -18.50 7.88 -16.33
C ASP A 2 -17.01 8.19 -16.33
N GLY A 3 -16.63 9.48 -16.43
CA GLY A 3 -15.22 9.89 -16.34
C GLY A 3 -14.58 9.58 -14.98
N PHE A 4 -15.32 9.76 -13.88
CA PHE A 4 -14.81 9.47 -12.54
C PHE A 4 -14.60 7.96 -12.33
N PHE A 5 -15.57 7.13 -12.72
CA PHE A 5 -15.46 5.69 -12.56
C PHE A 5 -14.43 5.05 -13.50
N ARG A 6 -14.22 5.59 -14.71
CA ARG A 6 -13.08 5.19 -15.55
C ARG A 6 -11.74 5.50 -14.90
N MET A 7 -11.58 6.69 -14.34
CA MET A 7 -10.39 7.06 -13.57
C MET A 7 -10.21 6.14 -12.36
N TRP A 8 -11.28 5.88 -11.59
CA TRP A 8 -11.24 4.95 -10.45
C TRP A 8 -10.77 3.56 -10.87
N ARG A 9 -11.31 3.00 -11.95
CA ARG A 9 -10.90 1.68 -12.44
C ARG A 9 -9.39 1.62 -12.71
N VAL A 10 -8.82 2.65 -13.34
CA VAL A 10 -7.38 2.72 -13.59
C VAL A 10 -6.60 2.79 -12.28
N VAL A 11 -7.02 3.65 -11.35
CA VAL A 11 -6.37 3.79 -10.03
C VAL A 11 -6.44 2.49 -9.23
N ALA A 12 -7.60 1.84 -9.20
CA ALA A 12 -7.78 0.57 -8.52
C ALA A 12 -6.88 -0.53 -9.10
N LEU A 13 -6.72 -0.58 -10.44
CA LEU A 13 -5.81 -1.53 -11.08
C LEU A 13 -4.34 -1.22 -10.76
N VAL A 14 -3.96 0.06 -10.70
CA VAL A 14 -2.61 0.46 -10.26
C VAL A 14 -2.35 -0.01 -8.83
N GLN A 15 -3.31 0.21 -7.92
CA GLN A 15 -3.24 -0.29 -6.54
C GLN A 15 -3.11 -1.81 -6.48
N VAL A 16 -3.92 -2.55 -7.24
CA VAL A 16 -3.82 -4.02 -7.31
C VAL A 16 -2.41 -4.48 -7.70
N VAL A 17 -1.81 -3.84 -8.70
CA VAL A 17 -0.47 -4.22 -9.17
C VAL A 17 0.61 -3.85 -8.16
N LEU A 18 0.59 -2.62 -7.64
CA LEU A 18 1.59 -2.14 -6.67
C LEU A 18 1.53 -2.93 -5.37
N THR A 19 0.37 -2.92 -4.72
CA THR A 19 0.16 -3.58 -3.43
C THR A 19 0.28 -5.10 -3.57
N GLY A 20 -0.19 -5.67 -4.69
CA GLY A 20 -0.07 -7.10 -4.98
C GLY A 20 1.37 -7.55 -5.21
N ALA A 21 2.20 -6.75 -5.88
CA ALA A 21 3.62 -7.05 -6.05
C ALA A 21 4.36 -7.00 -4.69
N LEU A 22 4.07 -6.00 -3.86
CA LEU A 22 4.64 -5.89 -2.52
C LEU A 22 4.19 -7.04 -1.62
N ALA A 23 2.91 -7.44 -1.67
CA ALA A 23 2.38 -8.61 -1.01
C ALA A 23 3.11 -9.90 -1.43
N GLY A 24 3.30 -10.09 -2.74
CA GLY A 24 4.03 -11.24 -3.27
C GLY A 24 5.48 -11.29 -2.77
N ALA A 25 6.17 -10.16 -2.76
CA ALA A 25 7.54 -10.08 -2.26
C ALA A 25 7.63 -10.36 -0.75
N THR A 26 6.74 -9.78 0.06
CA THR A 26 6.71 -9.93 1.52
C THR A 26 6.27 -11.32 1.98
N LEU A 27 5.41 -12.00 1.21
CA LEU A 27 5.02 -13.39 1.45
C LEU A 27 6.10 -14.39 1.00
N GLY A 28 6.62 -14.20 -0.22
CA GLY A 28 7.47 -15.18 -0.90
C GLY A 28 8.95 -15.06 -0.57
N LEU A 29 9.45 -13.83 -0.34
CA LEU A 29 10.87 -13.53 -0.13
C LEU A 29 11.18 -12.74 1.17
N PRO A 30 10.56 -13.02 2.33
CA PRO A 30 10.79 -12.26 3.55
C PRO A 30 12.26 -12.14 4.00
N PRO A 31 13.08 -13.22 4.03
CA PRO A 31 14.48 -13.12 4.43
C PRO A 31 15.30 -12.15 3.58
N LEU A 32 15.03 -12.13 2.27
CA LEU A 32 15.70 -11.23 1.32
C LEU A 32 15.33 -9.77 1.60
N LEU A 33 14.05 -9.49 1.85
CA LEU A 33 13.59 -8.14 2.14
C LEU A 33 14.14 -7.62 3.47
N LEU A 34 14.12 -8.45 4.52
CA LEU A 34 14.71 -8.10 5.82
C LEU A 34 16.20 -7.76 5.67
N ALA A 35 16.96 -8.60 4.97
CA ALA A 35 18.38 -8.36 4.70
C ALA A 35 18.60 -7.08 3.86
N LEU A 36 17.76 -6.83 2.86
CA LEU A 36 17.81 -5.64 2.01
C LEU A 36 17.59 -4.36 2.84
N PHE A 37 16.66 -4.38 3.79
CA PHE A 37 16.41 -3.27 4.70
C PHE A 37 17.40 -3.19 5.87
N GLY A 38 18.33 -4.15 5.97
CA GLY A 38 19.34 -4.20 7.03
C GLY A 38 18.79 -4.63 8.39
N LEU A 39 17.66 -5.31 8.40
CA LEU A 39 17.05 -5.88 9.60
C LEU A 39 17.64 -7.26 9.89
N GLU A 40 17.59 -7.67 11.15
CA GLU A 40 17.94 -9.02 11.55
C GLU A 40 16.99 -10.03 10.91
N VAL A 41 17.55 -11.14 10.41
CA VAL A 41 16.78 -12.19 9.75
C VAL A 41 16.52 -13.30 10.76
N ASP A 42 15.46 -13.14 11.54
CA ASP A 42 15.00 -14.11 12.53
C ASP A 42 13.61 -14.68 12.18
N GLY A 43 13.17 -15.70 12.91
CA GLY A 43 11.87 -16.34 12.67
C GLY A 43 10.69 -15.39 12.89
N THR A 44 10.80 -14.47 13.85
CA THR A 44 9.77 -13.50 14.19
C THR A 44 9.57 -12.47 13.08
N GLY A 45 10.66 -11.87 12.60
CA GLY A 45 10.64 -10.92 11.48
C GLY A 45 10.10 -11.55 10.21
N VAL A 46 10.46 -12.80 9.92
CA VAL A 46 9.91 -13.54 8.77
C VAL A 46 8.41 -13.76 8.91
N LEU A 47 7.92 -14.15 10.09
CA LEU A 47 6.49 -14.33 10.34
C LEU A 47 5.73 -12.99 10.20
N LEU A 48 6.25 -11.91 10.78
CA LEU A 48 5.66 -10.58 10.69
C LEU A 48 5.59 -10.07 9.25
N MET A 49 6.66 -10.25 8.47
CA MET A 49 6.68 -9.88 7.06
C MET A 49 5.66 -10.66 6.23
N ARG A 50 5.45 -11.95 6.52
CA ARG A 50 4.39 -12.75 5.86
C ARG A 50 3.00 -12.31 6.27
N ALA A 51 2.78 -12.02 7.55
CA ALA A 51 1.50 -11.50 8.03
C ALA A 51 1.18 -10.15 7.37
N PHE A 52 2.17 -9.27 7.28
CA PHE A 52 2.07 -8.01 6.55
C PHE A 52 1.79 -8.23 5.06
N GLY A 53 2.49 -9.16 4.41
CA GLY A 53 2.20 -9.49 3.02
C GLY A 53 0.79 -10.04 2.77
N ALA A 54 0.25 -10.81 3.72
CA ALA A 54 -1.13 -11.28 3.65
C ALA A 54 -2.14 -10.13 3.78
N SER A 55 -1.88 -9.12 4.62
CA SER A 55 -2.74 -7.93 4.71
C SER A 55 -2.70 -7.11 3.42
N LEU A 56 -1.52 -6.91 2.84
CA LEU A 56 -1.38 -6.24 1.55
C LEU A 56 -2.12 -6.99 0.43
N LEU A 57 -2.06 -8.33 0.43
CA LEU A 57 -2.81 -9.14 -0.54
C LEU A 57 -4.32 -8.95 -0.40
N PHE A 58 -4.82 -8.82 0.84
CA PHE A 58 -6.22 -8.51 1.10
C PHE A 58 -6.60 -7.13 0.55
N VAL A 59 -5.77 -6.11 0.73
CA VAL A 59 -5.99 -4.76 0.18
C VAL A 59 -6.02 -4.79 -1.35
N ALA A 60 -5.10 -5.51 -1.99
CA ALA A 60 -5.10 -5.71 -3.43
C ALA A 60 -6.39 -6.41 -3.90
N ALA A 61 -6.84 -7.46 -3.21
CA ALA A 61 -8.09 -8.13 -3.52
C ALA A 61 -9.32 -7.21 -3.37
N ALA A 62 -9.34 -6.36 -2.34
CA ALA A 62 -10.41 -5.38 -2.14
C ALA A 62 -10.48 -4.37 -3.31
N HIS A 63 -9.34 -3.83 -3.75
CA HIS A 63 -9.28 -2.94 -4.91
C HIS A 63 -9.69 -3.63 -6.19
N TRP A 64 -9.26 -4.87 -6.40
CA TRP A 64 -9.68 -5.67 -7.54
C TRP A 64 -11.20 -5.86 -7.56
N GLY A 65 -11.80 -6.25 -6.42
CA GLY A 65 -13.24 -6.47 -6.30
C GLY A 65 -14.06 -5.19 -6.48
N ALA A 66 -13.52 -4.03 -6.08
CA ALA A 66 -14.20 -2.75 -6.18
C ALA A 66 -13.90 -1.95 -7.46
N ARG A 67 -13.03 -2.43 -8.35
CA ARG A 67 -12.55 -1.68 -9.54
C ARG A 67 -13.68 -1.19 -10.46
N ASP A 68 -14.78 -1.96 -10.55
CA ASP A 68 -15.92 -1.70 -11.43
C ASP A 68 -17.13 -1.14 -10.67
N THR A 69 -16.96 -0.74 -9.40
CA THR A 69 -18.04 -0.16 -8.59
C THR A 69 -18.54 1.16 -9.18
N ARG A 70 -19.84 1.42 -8.96
CA ARG A 70 -20.48 2.72 -9.23
C ARG A 70 -20.86 3.47 -7.95
N SER A 71 -20.45 2.98 -6.78
CA SER A 71 -20.71 3.62 -5.50
C SER A 71 -19.58 4.58 -5.13
N VAL A 72 -19.86 5.88 -5.13
CA VAL A 72 -18.90 6.90 -4.66
C VAL A 72 -18.54 6.69 -3.19
N HIS A 73 -19.49 6.21 -2.37
CA HIS A 73 -19.23 5.90 -0.97
C HIS A 73 -18.20 4.78 -0.83
N LEU A 74 -18.31 3.69 -1.60
CA LEU A 74 -17.33 2.61 -1.56
C LEU A 74 -15.94 3.09 -1.97
N VAL A 75 -15.83 3.89 -3.04
CA VAL A 75 -14.56 4.47 -3.47
C VAL A 75 -13.96 5.34 -2.36
N ARG A 76 -14.76 6.21 -1.74
CA ARG A 76 -14.28 7.07 -0.63
C ARG A 76 -13.82 6.24 0.56
N THR A 77 -14.56 5.21 0.95
CA THR A 77 -14.19 4.31 2.05
C THR A 77 -12.86 3.62 1.79
N LEU A 78 -12.66 3.06 0.58
CA LEU A 78 -11.40 2.42 0.22
C LEU A 78 -10.23 3.42 0.22
N CYS A 79 -10.41 4.60 -0.35
CA CYS A 79 -9.34 5.61 -0.35
C CYS A 79 -9.02 6.12 1.07
N VAL A 80 -10.00 6.21 1.98
CA VAL A 80 -9.73 6.55 3.38
C VAL A 80 -8.98 5.42 4.08
N ALA A 81 -9.35 4.16 3.82
CA ALA A 81 -8.63 3.01 4.36
C ALA A 81 -7.15 3.01 3.93
N ASN A 82 -6.87 3.15 2.62
CA ASN A 82 -5.49 3.28 2.12
C ASN A 82 -4.77 4.48 2.71
N LEU A 83 -5.42 5.64 2.80
CA LEU A 83 -4.79 6.83 3.37
C LEU A 83 -4.29 6.59 4.81
N LEU A 84 -5.07 5.84 5.61
CA LEU A 84 -4.72 5.52 6.99
C LEU A 84 -3.64 4.45 7.06
N GLU A 85 -3.77 3.36 6.31
CA GLU A 85 -2.81 2.26 6.26
C GLU A 85 -1.47 2.72 5.69
N ASP A 86 -1.45 3.18 4.45
CA ASP A 86 -0.24 3.61 3.74
C ASP A 86 0.36 4.86 4.37
N GLY A 87 -0.48 5.77 4.89
CA GLY A 87 -0.01 6.93 5.63
C GLY A 87 0.77 6.53 6.89
N THR A 88 0.24 5.57 7.65
CA THR A 88 0.91 5.04 8.84
C THR A 88 2.19 4.31 8.45
N LEU A 89 2.15 3.47 7.42
CA LEU A 89 3.32 2.72 6.94
C LEU A 89 4.42 3.64 6.40
N ALA A 90 4.07 4.71 5.68
CA ALA A 90 5.01 5.72 5.20
C ALA A 90 5.72 6.43 6.37
N VAL A 91 4.96 6.83 7.39
CA VAL A 91 5.51 7.45 8.61
C VAL A 91 6.43 6.49 9.35
N LEU A 92 5.98 5.25 9.60
CA LEU A 92 6.77 4.25 10.30
C LEU A 92 8.06 3.89 9.55
N ALA A 93 7.99 3.72 8.22
CA ALA A 93 9.17 3.47 7.40
C ALA A 93 10.15 4.65 7.44
N THR A 94 9.64 5.89 7.37
CA THR A 94 10.46 7.10 7.47
C THR A 94 11.16 7.17 8.83
N LEU A 95 10.42 6.94 9.92
CA LEU A 95 10.99 6.94 11.28
C LEU A 95 12.02 5.82 11.46
N ALA A 96 11.78 4.63 10.89
CA ALA A 96 12.71 3.50 10.95
C ALA A 96 14.02 3.80 10.22
N VAL A 97 13.98 4.50 9.09
CA VAL A 97 15.19 4.92 8.36
C VAL A 97 15.92 6.03 9.11
N LEU A 98 15.21 7.07 9.56
CA LEU A 98 15.83 8.18 10.30
C LEU A 98 16.41 7.75 11.66
N GLY A 99 15.80 6.76 12.31
CA GLY A 99 16.26 6.19 13.57
C GLY A 99 17.40 5.16 13.43
N GLY A 100 17.80 4.82 12.21
CA GLY A 100 18.86 3.85 11.93
C GLY A 100 18.44 2.37 12.06
N THR A 101 17.17 2.09 12.31
CA THR A 101 16.62 0.72 12.34
C THR A 101 16.63 0.08 10.95
N MET A 102 16.34 0.87 9.91
CA MET A 102 16.43 0.44 8.51
C MET A 102 17.58 1.17 7.79
N LYS A 103 18.21 0.47 6.84
CA LYS A 103 19.16 1.06 5.89
C LYS A 103 18.46 2.06 4.95
N ALA A 104 19.25 2.81 4.19
CA ALA A 104 18.77 3.77 3.20
C ALA A 104 17.81 3.15 2.15
N THR A 105 17.90 1.86 1.88
CA THR A 105 16.95 1.10 1.04
C THR A 105 15.52 1.14 1.57
N GLY A 106 15.30 1.39 2.87
CA GLY A 106 13.97 1.59 3.46
C GLY A 106 13.23 2.81 2.91
N TRP A 107 13.93 3.78 2.29
CA TRP A 107 13.27 4.89 1.58
C TRP A 107 12.42 4.41 0.40
N LEU A 108 12.70 3.24 -0.17
CA LEU A 108 11.87 2.64 -1.21
C LEU A 108 10.48 2.29 -0.66
N LEU A 109 10.39 1.76 0.56
CA LEU A 109 9.11 1.48 1.22
C LEU A 109 8.38 2.79 1.53
N ALA A 110 9.06 3.74 2.19
CA ALA A 110 8.47 5.03 2.52
C ALA A 110 7.93 5.75 1.27
N GLY A 111 8.68 5.75 0.17
CA GLY A 111 8.27 6.35 -1.10
C GLY A 111 7.09 5.62 -1.75
N THR A 112 7.05 4.29 -1.67
CA THR A 112 5.94 3.48 -2.21
C THR A 112 4.63 3.81 -1.50
N PHE A 113 4.63 3.76 -0.16
CA PHE A 113 3.44 4.09 0.63
C PHE A 113 3.04 5.57 0.47
N ALA A 114 4.01 6.49 0.40
CA ALA A 114 3.72 7.89 0.13
C ALA A 114 3.05 8.10 -1.24
N ALA A 115 3.45 7.36 -2.27
CA ALA A 115 2.80 7.43 -3.58
C ALA A 115 1.35 6.93 -3.54
N GLU A 116 1.08 5.84 -2.80
CA GLU A 116 -0.27 5.31 -2.60
C GLU A 116 -1.16 6.31 -1.82
N VAL A 117 -0.62 6.97 -0.79
CA VAL A 117 -1.25 8.08 -0.07
C VAL A 117 -1.65 9.22 -1.01
N LEU A 118 -0.73 9.67 -1.85
CA LEU A 118 -0.99 10.76 -2.80
C LEU A 118 -2.06 10.36 -3.82
N LEU A 119 -2.06 9.11 -4.26
CA LEU A 119 -3.07 8.57 -5.17
C LEU A 119 -4.46 8.52 -4.51
N ALA A 120 -4.54 8.06 -3.27
CA ALA A 120 -5.79 8.05 -2.49
C ALA A 120 -6.32 9.47 -2.26
N LEU A 121 -5.46 10.43 -1.89
CA LEU A 121 -5.81 11.83 -1.74
C LEU A 121 -6.33 12.43 -3.05
N TYR A 122 -5.67 12.16 -4.17
CA TYR A 122 -6.11 12.61 -5.49
C TYR A 122 -7.54 12.14 -5.80
N VAL A 123 -7.84 10.86 -5.56
CA VAL A 123 -9.19 10.31 -5.77
C VAL A 123 -10.20 10.96 -4.83
N LEU A 124 -9.88 11.12 -3.55
CA LEU A 124 -10.76 11.76 -2.56
C LEU A 124 -11.09 13.20 -2.93
N LEU A 125 -10.09 13.99 -3.33
CA LEU A 125 -10.28 15.38 -3.77
C LEU A 125 -11.19 15.48 -5.00
N ARG A 126 -11.05 14.53 -5.94
CA ARG A 126 -11.94 14.43 -7.11
C ARG A 126 -13.34 13.98 -6.73
N ALA A 127 -13.46 13.05 -5.77
CA ALA A 127 -14.74 12.55 -5.31
C ALA A 127 -15.54 13.61 -4.54
N ARG A 128 -14.93 14.57 -3.85
CA ARG A 128 -15.62 15.68 -3.15
C ARG A 128 -16.37 16.64 -4.08
N ARG A 129 -15.96 16.72 -5.35
CA ARG A 129 -16.59 17.59 -6.37
C ARG A 129 -17.78 16.91 -7.07
N ARG A 130 -18.26 15.79 -6.53
CA ARG A 130 -19.30 14.92 -7.07
C ARG A 130 -20.27 14.59 -5.94
#